data_AF-A0AAV0AV71-F1
#
_entry.id   AF-A0AAV0AV71-F1
#
_cell.length_a   1.000
_cell.length_b   1.000
_cell.length_c   1.000
_cell.angle_alpha   90.00
_cell.angle_beta   90.00
_cell.angle_gamma   90.00
#
_symmetry.space_group_name_H-M   'P 1'
#
loop_
_entity.id
_entity.type
_entity.pdbx_description
1 polymer ?
#
loop_
_entity_poly.entity_id
_entity_poly.type
_entity_poly.pdbx_seq_one_letter_code
_entity_poly.pdbx_strand_id
1 'polypeptide(L)'
;IEGYGIEFVENRGDPAELMKICIINGMYTLASIREVLCKFWVWLDSLLVSSYKTCKGTNILFESPSTMSGIHITEVLEILYFRAFTMPWTQTREYPHMFAVPDYNMGSGYNYMT
;
A
#
# COMPACT_ATOMS: atom_id res chain seq x y z
N ILE A 1 -13.56 -18.58 -2.13
CA ILE A 1 -12.81 -18.32 -0.88
C ILE A 1 -13.63 -18.79 0.31
N GLU A 2 -14.90 -18.37 0.41
CA GLU A 2 -15.82 -18.80 1.48
C GLU A 2 -16.05 -20.32 1.58
N GLY A 3 -15.97 -21.06 0.46
CA GLY A 3 -16.04 -22.53 0.45
C GLY A 3 -14.89 -23.26 1.17
N TYR A 4 -13.80 -22.55 1.49
CA TYR A 4 -12.66 -23.06 2.27
C TYR A 4 -12.70 -22.63 3.75
N GLY A 5 -13.81 -22.03 4.21
CA GLY A 5 -13.94 -21.52 5.58
C GLY A 5 -13.17 -20.22 5.84
N ILE A 6 -12.80 -19.50 4.78
CA ILE A 6 -12.14 -18.19 4.88
C ILE A 6 -13.19 -17.12 4.68
N GLU A 7 -13.44 -16.34 5.72
CA GLU A 7 -14.32 -15.17 5.66
C GLU A 7 -13.69 -14.08 4.78
N PHE A 8 -14.51 -13.46 3.94
CA PHE A 8 -14.11 -12.36 3.09
C PHE A 8 -14.85 -11.09 3.49
N VAL A 9 -14.10 -10.01 3.66
CA VAL A 9 -14.66 -8.68 3.84
C VAL A 9 -14.07 -7.76 2.79
N GLU A 10 -14.94 -7.02 2.10
CA GLU A 10 -14.54 -6.11 1.04
C GLU A 10 -13.90 -4.84 1.64
N ASN A 11 -12.64 -4.59 1.28
CA ASN A 11 -11.99 -3.31 1.53
C ASN A 11 -11.95 -2.47 0.23
N ARG A 12 -12.00 -1.15 0.38
CA ARG A 12 -11.79 -0.22 -0.74
C ARG A 12 -10.30 -0.08 -1.03
N GLY A 13 -9.94 0.70 -2.05
CA GLY A 13 -8.56 0.98 -2.39
C GLY A 13 -7.99 0.06 -3.47
N ASP A 14 -8.75 -0.19 -4.54
CA ASP A 14 -8.22 -0.93 -5.70
C ASP A 14 -7.23 -0.04 -6.47
N PRO A 15 -5.95 -0.43 -6.60
CA PRO A 15 -4.97 0.34 -7.37
C PRO A 15 -5.32 0.44 -8.86
N ALA A 16 -6.17 -0.44 -9.39
CA ALA A 16 -6.62 -0.37 -10.79
C ALA A 16 -7.43 0.91 -11.07
N GLU A 17 -8.13 1.46 -10.08
CA GLU A 17 -8.82 2.74 -10.22
C GLU A 17 -7.82 3.89 -10.45
N LEU A 18 -6.74 3.92 -9.68
CA LEU A 18 -5.68 4.92 -9.82
C LEU A 18 -4.95 4.78 -11.16
N MET A 19 -4.63 3.55 -11.57
CA MET A 19 -3.97 3.31 -12.85
C MET A 19 -4.81 3.79 -14.04
N LYS A 20 -6.13 3.57 -14.01
CA LYS A 20 -7.04 4.07 -15.06
C LYS A 20 -6.99 5.59 -15.16
N ILE A 21 -7.00 6.30 -14.03
CA ILE A 21 -6.95 7.76 -14.02
C ILE A 21 -5.62 8.27 -14.60
N CYS A 22 -4.49 7.65 -14.24
CA CYS A 22 -3.18 8.02 -14.78
C CYS A 22 -3.07 7.82 -16.30
N ILE A 23 -3.73 6.78 -16.84
CA ILE A 23 -3.76 6.52 -18.29
C ILE A 23 -4.65 7.53 -19.03
N ILE A 24 -5.82 7.85 -18.48
CA ILE A 24 -6.81 8.73 -19.13
C ILE A 24 -6.33 10.19 -19.15
N ASN A 25 -5.78 10.68 -18.04
CA ASN A 25 -5.50 12.11 -17.90
C ASN A 25 -4.13 12.53 -18.46
N GLY A 26 -3.21 11.58 -18.65
CA GLY A 26 -1.82 11.85 -19.03
C GLY A 26 -1.05 12.63 -17.96
N MET A 27 0.18 12.23 -17.65
CA MET A 27 0.96 12.86 -16.58
C MET A 27 1.64 14.19 -16.96
N TYR A 28 1.22 14.84 -18.04
CA TYR A 28 2.02 15.89 -18.68
C TYR A 28 1.53 17.33 -18.43
N THR A 29 0.40 17.51 -17.75
CA THR A 29 -0.19 18.84 -17.53
C THR A 29 -0.50 19.08 -16.05
N LEU A 30 -0.26 20.30 -15.56
CA LEU A 30 -0.52 20.71 -14.17
C LEU A 30 -1.99 20.47 -13.74
N ALA A 31 -2.94 20.69 -14.66
CA ALA A 31 -4.35 20.41 -14.41
C ALA A 31 -4.61 18.91 -14.18
N SER A 32 -4.03 18.04 -15.00
CA SER A 32 -4.11 16.59 -14.86
C SER A 32 -3.50 16.09 -13.55
N ILE A 33 -2.33 16.62 -13.16
CA ILE A 33 -1.68 16.29 -11.87
C ILE A 33 -2.59 16.67 -10.70
N ARG A 34 -3.18 17.87 -10.72
CA ARG A 34 -4.11 18.31 -9.68
C ARG A 34 -5.32 17.39 -9.58
N GLU A 35 -5.90 17.01 -10.71
CA GLU A 35 -7.06 16.12 -10.73
C GLU A 35 -6.74 14.71 -10.20
N VAL A 36 -5.60 14.13 -10.63
CA VAL A 36 -5.11 12.83 -10.14
C VAL A 36 -4.91 12.87 -8.63
N LEU A 37 -4.26 13.92 -8.11
CA LEU A 37 -4.03 14.08 -6.67
C LEU A 37 -5.36 14.19 -5.90
N CYS A 38 -6.32 14.99 -6.37
CA CYS A 38 -7.62 15.10 -5.72
C CYS A 38 -8.35 13.74 -5.64
N LYS A 39 -8.29 12.94 -6.71
CA LYS A 39 -8.88 11.59 -6.73
C LYS A 39 -8.11 10.61 -5.85
N PHE A 40 -6.79 10.71 -5.81
CA PHE A 40 -5.94 9.89 -4.94
C PHE A 40 -6.28 10.09 -3.46
N TRP A 41 -6.49 11.33 -3.01
CA TRP A 41 -6.86 11.60 -1.63
C TRP A 41 -8.21 10.98 -1.24
N VAL A 42 -9.21 11.08 -2.12
CA VAL A 42 -10.53 10.46 -1.89
C VAL A 42 -10.41 8.93 -1.85
N TRP A 43 -9.63 8.36 -2.76
CA TRP A 43 -9.35 6.92 -2.78
C TRP A 43 -8.66 6.47 -1.48
N LEU A 44 -7.64 7.22 -1.02
CA LEU A 44 -6.88 6.91 0.18
C LEU A 44 -7.78 6.99 1.43
N ASP A 45 -8.61 8.02 1.54
CA ASP A 45 -9.56 8.17 2.65
C ASP A 45 -10.55 6.99 2.70
N SER A 46 -11.06 6.57 1.53
CA SER A 46 -11.95 5.41 1.44
C SER A 46 -11.27 4.10 1.87
N LEU A 47 -10.00 3.91 1.53
CA LEU A 47 -9.19 2.77 1.96
C LEU A 47 -8.98 2.77 3.48
N LEU A 48 -8.63 3.92 4.07
CA LEU A 48 -8.40 4.05 5.51
C LEU A 48 -9.66 3.77 6.33
N VAL A 49 -10.79 4.39 5.95
CA VAL A 49 -12.07 4.25 6.67
C VAL A 49 -12.62 2.83 6.55
N SER A 50 -12.52 2.20 5.37
CA SER A 50 -12.96 0.80 5.20
C SER A 50 -12.07 -0.15 6.00
N SER A 51 -10.75 -0.04 5.87
CA SER A 51 -9.80 -0.90 6.60
C SER A 51 -10.02 -0.84 8.12
N TYR A 52 -10.21 0.35 8.69
CA TYR A 52 -10.46 0.50 10.12
C TYR A 52 -11.77 -0.19 10.57
N LYS A 53 -12.85 -0.07 9.80
CA LYS A 53 -14.13 -0.73 10.12
C LYS A 53 -14.00 -2.25 10.08
N THR A 54 -13.29 -2.79 9.09
CA THR A 54 -13.10 -4.23 8.90
C THR A 54 -12.22 -4.87 9.98
N CYS A 55 -11.23 -4.14 10.51
CA CYS A 55 -10.31 -4.68 11.51
C CYS A 55 -10.89 -4.72 12.94
N LYS A 56 -12.06 -4.12 13.18
CA LYS A 56 -12.67 -4.10 14.51
C LYS A 56 -13.06 -5.51 14.95
N GLY A 57 -12.56 -5.93 16.12
CA GLY A 57 -12.82 -7.24 16.70
C GLY A 57 -11.80 -8.31 16.32
N THR A 58 -10.77 -7.97 15.54
CA THR A 58 -9.63 -8.87 15.28
C THR A 58 -8.61 -8.79 16.42
N ASN A 59 -7.84 -9.87 16.65
CA ASN A 59 -6.78 -9.91 17.66
C ASN A 59 -5.37 -9.79 17.08
N ILE A 60 -5.21 -10.13 15.79
CA ILE A 60 -3.93 -10.15 15.08
C ILE A 60 -4.19 -9.61 13.68
N LEU A 61 -3.34 -8.71 13.21
CA LEU A 61 -3.38 -8.17 11.85
C LEU A 61 -2.14 -8.58 11.06
N PHE A 62 -2.36 -9.25 9.93
CA PHE A 62 -1.37 -9.44 8.88
C PHE A 62 -1.65 -8.46 7.76
N GLU A 63 -0.68 -7.61 7.43
CA GLU A 63 -0.83 -6.58 6.42
C GLU A 63 0.30 -6.65 5.39
N SER A 64 -0.04 -6.38 4.14
CA SER A 64 0.94 -5.95 3.15
C SER A 64 1.26 -4.48 3.39
N PRO A 65 2.54 -4.06 3.48
CA PRO A 65 2.90 -2.67 3.73
C PRO A 65 2.39 -1.70 2.66
N SER A 66 1.99 -2.20 1.49
CA SER A 66 1.32 -1.42 0.43
C SER A 66 -0.04 -0.86 0.83
N THR A 67 -0.73 -1.46 1.81
CA THR A 67 -2.05 -1.02 2.28
C THR A 67 -1.95 0.23 3.16
N MET A 68 -0.78 0.50 3.75
CA MET A 68 -0.39 1.70 4.53
C MET A 68 -1.16 1.88 5.86
N SER A 69 -2.38 1.38 5.96
CA SER A 69 -3.29 1.62 7.08
C SER A 69 -3.02 0.73 8.29
N GLY A 70 -2.41 -0.44 8.09
CA GLY A 70 -2.37 -1.49 9.09
C GLY A 70 -1.67 -1.07 10.38
N ILE A 71 -0.51 -0.42 10.26
CA ILE A 71 0.27 0.02 11.44
C ILE A 71 -0.52 0.94 12.38
N HIS A 72 -1.25 1.92 11.81
CA HIS A 72 -2.04 2.87 12.59
C HIS A 72 -3.27 2.21 13.21
N ILE A 73 -3.91 1.29 12.48
CA ILE A 73 -5.06 0.55 12.99
C ILE A 73 -4.63 -0.33 14.17
N THR A 74 -3.49 -1.02 14.06
CA THR A 74 -3.00 -1.87 15.15
C THR A 74 -2.58 -1.08 16.38
N GLU A 75 -2.05 0.13 16.20
CA GLU A 75 -1.70 1.02 17.31
C GLU A 75 -2.95 1.44 18.09
N VAL A 76 -4.03 1.82 17.39
CA VAL A 76 -5.29 2.25 18.02
C VAL A 76 -6.05 1.09 18.67
N LEU A 77 -5.99 -0.11 18.09
CA LEU A 77 -6.68 -1.29 18.61
C LEU A 77 -5.85 -2.09 19.62
N GLU A 78 -4.58 -1.74 19.82
CA GLU A 78 -3.62 -2.45 20.68
C GLU A 78 -3.49 -3.95 20.36
N ILE A 79 -3.44 -4.27 19.06
CA ILE A 79 -3.35 -5.65 18.55
C ILE A 79 -1.98 -5.96 17.94
N LEU A 80 -1.68 -7.26 17.80
CA LEU A 80 -0.42 -7.71 17.23
C LEU A 80 -0.37 -7.44 15.72
N TYR A 81 0.77 -6.92 15.26
CA TYR A 81 0.96 -6.49 13.87
C TYR A 81 2.08 -7.28 13.18
N PHE A 82 1.78 -7.83 12.01
CA PHE A 82 2.75 -8.47 11.13
C PHE A 82 2.71 -7.89 9.73
N ARG A 83 3.91 -7.65 9.18
CA ARG A 83 4.08 -7.28 7.77
C ARG A 83 4.43 -8.51 6.95
N ALA A 84 3.68 -8.77 5.90
CA ALA A 84 3.96 -9.82 4.93
C ALA A 84 4.01 -9.22 3.53
N PHE A 85 5.16 -9.32 2.87
CA PHE A 85 5.34 -8.82 1.51
C PHE A 85 6.26 -9.72 0.72
N THR A 86 5.99 -9.85 -0.59
CA THR A 86 6.74 -10.75 -1.49
C THR A 86 7.97 -10.10 -2.11
N MET A 87 8.23 -8.84 -1.79
CA MET A 87 9.25 -8.00 -2.42
C MET A 87 10.12 -7.33 -1.34
N PRO A 88 11.39 -6.96 -1.64
CA PRO A 88 12.26 -6.27 -0.69
C PRO A 88 11.66 -4.94 -0.26
N TRP A 89 11.35 -4.83 1.04
CA TRP A 89 10.72 -3.66 1.64
C TRP A 89 11.41 -3.16 2.91
N THR A 90 12.27 -3.98 3.50
CA THR A 90 13.05 -3.62 4.68
C THR A 90 14.37 -3.04 4.24
N GLN A 91 14.81 -1.98 4.92
CA GLN A 91 16.11 -1.36 4.65
C GLN A 91 17.21 -2.41 4.71
N THR A 92 17.94 -2.57 3.60
CA THR A 92 18.99 -3.57 3.46
C THR A 92 20.09 -3.04 2.56
N ARG A 93 21.29 -3.57 2.71
CA ARG A 93 22.44 -3.26 1.84
C ARG A 93 22.53 -4.19 0.64
N GLU A 94 21.84 -5.32 0.69
CA GLU A 94 21.95 -6.40 -0.30
C GLU A 94 21.03 -6.20 -1.50
N TYR A 95 19.82 -5.72 -1.26
CA TYR A 95 18.79 -5.54 -2.29
C TYR A 95 18.35 -4.08 -2.39
N PRO A 96 18.14 -3.55 -3.60
CA PRO A 96 17.54 -2.23 -3.77
C PRO A 96 16.07 -2.26 -3.37
N HIS A 97 15.53 -1.08 -3.01
CA HIS A 97 14.10 -0.93 -2.77
C HIS A 97 13.30 -1.24 -4.05
N MET A 98 12.14 -1.90 -3.90
CA MET A 98 11.36 -2.42 -5.02
C MET A 98 10.96 -1.37 -6.07
N PHE A 99 10.75 -0.12 -5.65
CA PHE A 99 10.39 0.99 -6.56
C PHE A 99 11.58 1.76 -7.11
N ALA A 100 12.81 1.43 -6.70
CA ALA A 100 14.03 2.11 -7.10
C ALA A 100 15.10 1.10 -7.53
N VAL A 101 14.71 0.10 -8.33
CA VAL A 101 15.66 -0.87 -8.88
C VAL A 101 16.48 -0.18 -9.99
N PRO A 102 17.81 -0.08 -9.85
CA PRO A 102 18.64 0.55 -10.88
C PRO A 102 18.90 -0.42 -12.04
N ASP A 103 19.12 0.10 -13.25
CA ASP A 103 19.44 -0.70 -14.44
C ASP A 103 20.78 -1.46 -14.31
N TYR A 104 21.68 -0.95 -13.46
CA TYR A 104 22.97 -1.56 -13.16
C TYR A 104 23.21 -1.54 -11.65
N ASN A 105 24.06 -2.44 -11.16
CA ASN A 105 24.34 -2.54 -9.73
C ASN A 105 25.07 -1.28 -9.23
N MET A 106 24.35 -0.40 -8.53
CA MET A 106 24.87 0.84 -7.92
C MET A 106 25.55 0.62 -6.56
N GLY A 107 25.62 -0.64 -6.10
CA GLY A 107 26.31 -1.05 -4.89
C GLY A 107 25.53 -0.81 -3.60
N SER A 108 26.11 -1.28 -2.49
CA SER A 108 25.47 -1.28 -1.18
C SER A 108 25.08 0.10 -0.65
N GLY A 109 25.78 1.16 -1.06
CA GLY A 109 25.46 2.53 -0.64
C GLY A 109 24.12 3.01 -1.21
N TYR A 110 23.82 2.67 -2.46
CA TYR A 110 22.55 3.00 -3.09
C TYR A 110 21.40 2.24 -2.43
N ASN A 111 21.56 0.92 -2.27
CA ASN A 111 20.56 0.04 -1.64
C ASN A 111 20.20 0.47 -0.21
N TYR A 112 21.12 1.07 0.54
CA TYR A 112 20.83 1.56 1.89
C TYR A 112 20.08 2.91 1.90
N MET A 113 20.26 3.72 0.86
CA MET A 113 19.60 5.03 0.72
C MET A 113 18.17 4.92 0.19
N THR A 114 17.90 3.93 -0.66
CA THR A 114 16.58 3.62 -1.20
C THR A 114 15.86 2.61 -0.34
#